data_AF-A0A852ZRZ0-F1
#
_entry.id   AF-A0A852ZRZ0-F1
#
_cell.length_a   1.000
_cell.length_b   1.000
_cell.length_c   1.000
_cell.angle_alpha   90.00
_cell.angle_beta   90.00
_cell.angle_gamma   90.00
#
_symmetry.space_group_name_H-M   'P 1'
#
loop_
_entity.id
_entity.type
_entity.pdbx_description
1 polymer ?
#
loop_
_entity_poly.entity_id
_entity_poly.type
_entity_poly.pdbx_seq_one_letter_code
_entity_poly.pdbx_strand_id
1 'polypeptide(L)'
;MDFQADSARQVYPDGRLVRRAGVAVTVLTASTAVFVLLLLLVESRWRPLMRLDTGTATSLNRHAADAPDAVAVLEVLTSWVWDPVTLRIVLGGLALWLLWRGAWRVCAWVVATAGVSGPLGQGVKQLVGRARPELAEPVSHAPGLAFPSGHAMTAASSFGILLLVLLPLLKRVWRVVLWVLAVVSVVGVGFTRVALGVHWVSDVLGGWLLGIAVVAGMAVLFDRGRFADGRLGRPAREHERGGQGAVTAHHVIPAP
;
A
#
# COMPACT_ATOMS: atom_id res chain seq x y z
N MET A 1 -37.23 43.04 2.89
CA MET A 1 -35.76 43.17 2.74
C MET A 1 -35.16 42.30 3.82
N ASP A 2 -34.59 41.15 3.47
CA ASP A 2 -33.60 40.40 4.24
C ASP A 2 -33.19 39.18 3.41
N PHE A 3 -32.48 39.48 2.31
CA PHE A 3 -31.90 38.51 1.38
C PHE A 3 -30.37 38.66 1.42
N GLN A 4 -29.76 38.66 2.60
CA GLN A 4 -28.32 38.87 2.71
C GLN A 4 -27.72 38.36 4.04
N ALA A 5 -27.93 37.07 4.33
CA ALA A 5 -27.25 36.41 5.46
C ALA A 5 -26.75 34.99 5.13
N ASP A 6 -26.40 34.69 3.87
CA ASP A 6 -25.97 33.34 3.47
C ASP A 6 -24.64 33.27 2.69
N SER A 7 -23.85 34.35 2.66
CA SER A 7 -22.63 34.42 1.81
C SER A 7 -21.30 34.47 2.56
N ALA A 8 -21.23 33.92 3.78
CA ALA A 8 -19.96 33.82 4.52
C ALA A 8 -19.78 32.48 5.25
N ARG A 9 -20.08 31.35 4.61
CA ARG A 9 -19.43 30.08 5.00
C ARG A 9 -17.99 30.12 4.49
N GLN A 10 -17.14 30.75 5.30
CA GLN A 10 -15.69 30.69 5.20
C GLN A 10 -15.30 29.20 5.06
N VAL A 11 -14.80 28.83 3.87
CA VAL A 11 -14.36 27.48 3.52
C VAL A 11 -13.06 27.19 4.27
N TYR A 12 -13.15 26.98 5.59
CA TYR A 12 -12.03 26.40 6.32
C TYR A 12 -11.91 24.94 5.89
N PRO A 13 -10.74 24.49 5.41
CA PRO A 13 -10.54 23.09 5.11
C PRO A 13 -10.79 22.29 6.39
N ASP A 14 -11.63 21.27 6.30
CA ASP A 14 -11.97 20.37 7.41
C ASP A 14 -10.67 19.94 8.11
N GLY A 15 -10.52 20.23 9.41
CA GLY A 15 -9.25 20.01 10.13
C GLY A 15 -8.77 18.56 10.08
N ARG A 16 -9.68 17.61 9.82
CA ARG A 16 -9.37 16.20 9.59
C ARG A 16 -8.65 15.96 8.26
N LEU A 17 -9.02 16.69 7.21
CA LEU A 17 -8.36 16.66 5.90
C LEU A 17 -6.95 17.24 6.02
N VAL A 18 -6.80 18.44 6.61
CA VAL A 18 -5.49 19.07 6.80
C VAL A 18 -4.54 18.16 7.58
N ARG A 19 -5.04 17.51 8.64
CA ARG A 19 -4.26 16.54 9.42
C ARG A 19 -3.86 15.31 8.59
N ARG A 20 -4.77 14.76 7.77
CA ARG A 20 -4.46 13.59 6.91
C ARG A 20 -3.42 13.92 5.85
N ALA A 21 -3.57 15.07 5.19
CA ALA A 21 -2.59 15.57 4.23
C ALA A 21 -1.24 15.82 4.91
N GLY A 22 -1.22 16.44 6.09
CA GLY A 22 0.00 16.67 6.88
C GLY A 22 0.71 15.38 7.26
N VAL A 23 -0.04 14.35 7.69
CA VAL A 23 0.54 13.02 7.97
C VAL A 23 1.11 12.39 6.71
N ALA A 24 0.39 12.42 5.58
CA ALA A 24 0.87 11.83 4.33
C ALA A 24 2.14 12.53 3.82
N VAL A 25 2.21 13.86 3.90
CA VAL A 25 3.41 14.64 3.57
C VAL A 25 4.56 14.29 4.51
N THR A 26 4.31 14.21 5.82
CA THR A 26 5.35 13.84 6.80
C THR A 26 5.91 12.45 6.52
N VAL A 27 5.05 11.47 6.26
CA VAL A 27 5.46 10.10 5.93
C VAL A 27 6.25 10.07 4.63
N LEU A 28 5.79 10.79 3.58
CA LEU A 28 6.50 10.91 2.32
C LEU A 28 7.90 11.49 2.51
N THR A 29 8.01 12.63 3.20
CA THR A 29 9.29 13.31 3.41
C THR A 29 10.23 12.45 4.25
N ALA A 30 9.75 11.87 5.36
CA ALA A 30 10.57 11.03 6.21
C ALA A 30 11.05 9.76 5.49
N SER A 31 10.15 9.02 4.84
CA SER A 31 10.52 7.81 4.09
C SER A 31 11.48 8.09 2.94
N THR A 32 11.27 9.19 2.22
CA THR A 32 12.16 9.61 1.13
C THR A 32 13.54 10.03 1.65
N ALA A 33 13.59 10.82 2.73
CA ALA A 33 14.86 11.25 3.31
C ALA A 33 15.68 10.06 3.84
N VAL A 34 15.04 9.12 4.53
CA VAL A 34 15.69 7.91 5.03
C VAL A 34 16.09 6.99 3.87
N PHE A 35 15.27 6.89 2.81
CA PHE A 35 15.63 6.15 1.60
C PHE A 35 16.87 6.72 0.92
N VAL A 36 16.93 8.04 0.73
CA VAL A 36 18.09 8.72 0.13
C VAL A 36 19.33 8.54 0.99
N LEU A 37 19.23 8.67 2.32
CA LEU A 37 20.34 8.39 3.21
C LEU A 37 20.84 6.95 3.06
N LEU A 38 19.93 5.97 3.09
CA LEU A 38 20.28 4.57 2.92
C LEU A 38 20.93 4.30 1.56
N LEU A 39 20.39 4.87 0.49
CA LEU A 39 20.94 4.80 -0.86
C LEU A 39 22.38 5.33 -0.88
N LEU A 40 22.64 6.50 -0.30
CA LEU A 40 23.98 7.08 -0.21
C LEU A 40 24.95 6.20 0.59
N LEU A 41 24.48 5.56 1.67
CA LEU A 41 25.29 4.64 2.47
C LEU A 41 25.63 3.35 1.69
N VAL A 42 24.70 2.87 0.85
CA VAL A 42 24.92 1.73 -0.04
C VAL A 42 25.92 2.09 -1.15
N GLU A 43 25.73 3.22 -1.81
CA GLU A 43 26.61 3.69 -2.90
C GLU A 43 28.02 4.01 -2.43
N SER A 44 28.14 4.66 -1.27
CA SER A 44 29.44 4.94 -0.64
C SER A 44 30.12 3.69 -0.05
N ARG A 45 29.45 2.52 -0.10
CA ARG A 45 29.92 1.25 0.48
C ARG A 45 30.35 1.41 1.93
N TRP A 46 29.56 2.14 2.72
CA TRP A 46 29.90 2.46 4.10
C TRP A 46 30.13 1.17 4.92
N ARG A 47 31.35 1.01 5.45
CA ARG A 47 31.83 -0.27 6.02
C ARG A 47 30.90 -0.86 7.08
N PRO A 48 30.35 -0.10 8.04
CA PRO A 48 29.42 -0.65 9.03
C PRO A 48 28.15 -1.26 8.39
N LEU A 49 27.57 -0.61 7.38
CA LEU A 49 26.41 -1.12 6.67
C LEU A 49 26.76 -2.40 5.90
N MET A 50 27.89 -2.42 5.20
CA MET A 50 28.35 -3.60 4.46
C MET A 50 28.60 -4.79 5.40
N ARG A 51 29.18 -4.55 6.58
CA ARG A 51 29.38 -5.59 7.61
C ARG A 51 28.07 -6.13 8.16
N LEU A 52 27.08 -5.26 8.38
CA LEU A 52 25.74 -5.67 8.81
C LEU A 52 25.07 -6.53 7.75
N ASP A 53 25.10 -6.09 6.49
CA ASP A 53 24.52 -6.80 5.36
C ASP A 53 25.15 -8.18 5.18
N THR A 54 26.48 -8.27 5.12
CA THR A 54 27.18 -9.55 4.96
C THR A 54 27.03 -10.45 6.17
N GLY A 55 27.25 -9.93 7.38
CA GLY A 55 27.13 -10.70 8.62
C GLY A 55 25.73 -11.31 8.80
N THR A 56 24.68 -10.52 8.53
CA THR A 56 23.30 -10.99 8.66
C THR A 56 22.95 -12.02 7.58
N ALA A 57 23.31 -11.75 6.32
CA ALA A 57 23.03 -12.67 5.22
C ALA A 57 23.74 -14.01 5.41
N THR A 58 25.04 -14.00 5.76
CA THR A 58 25.81 -15.22 6.02
C THR A 58 25.27 -15.99 7.23
N SER A 59 24.93 -15.29 8.32
CA SER A 59 24.39 -15.95 9.51
C SER A 59 23.05 -16.63 9.21
N LEU A 60 22.11 -15.92 8.60
CA LEU A 60 20.78 -16.47 8.32
C LEU A 60 20.84 -17.59 7.28
N ASN A 61 21.64 -17.45 6.22
CA ASN A 61 21.79 -18.48 5.21
C ASN A 61 22.40 -19.77 5.79
N ARG A 62 23.37 -19.68 6.71
CA ARG A 62 23.90 -20.86 7.40
C ARG A 62 22.83 -21.60 8.21
N HIS A 63 22.06 -20.87 9.01
CA HIS A 63 20.96 -21.48 9.78
C HIS A 63 19.88 -22.07 8.85
N ALA A 64 19.65 -21.46 7.68
CA ALA A 64 18.73 -21.98 6.69
C ALA A 64 19.25 -23.26 6.01
N ALA A 65 20.56 -23.34 5.73
CA ALA A 65 21.19 -24.53 5.17
C ALA A 65 21.04 -25.76 6.08
N ASP A 66 21.05 -25.56 7.40
CA ASP A 66 20.84 -26.63 8.39
C ASP A 66 19.37 -27.08 8.51
N ALA A 67 18.42 -26.40 7.84
CA ALA A 67 16.98 -26.63 7.97
C ALA A 67 16.26 -26.63 6.60
N PRO A 68 16.44 -27.67 5.76
CA PRO A 68 15.89 -27.72 4.41
C PRO A 68 14.36 -27.62 4.35
N ASP A 69 13.65 -28.19 5.32
CA ASP A 69 12.18 -28.07 5.41
C ASP A 69 11.75 -26.61 5.65
N ALA A 70 12.50 -25.86 6.45
CA ALA A 70 12.24 -24.44 6.68
C ALA A 70 12.49 -23.63 5.41
N VAL A 71 13.55 -23.95 4.66
CA VAL A 71 13.82 -23.34 3.34
C VAL A 71 12.66 -23.57 2.38
N ALA A 72 12.16 -24.80 2.26
CA ALA A 72 11.03 -25.11 1.40
C ALA A 72 9.78 -24.29 1.77
N VAL A 73 9.49 -24.13 3.07
CA VAL A 73 8.39 -23.28 3.54
C VAL A 73 8.63 -21.81 3.15
N LEU A 74 9.82 -21.27 3.36
CA LEU A 74 10.15 -19.88 3.01
C LEU A 74 10.05 -19.64 1.50
N GLU A 75 10.46 -20.61 0.68
CA GLU A 75 10.34 -20.55 -0.78
C GLU A 75 8.87 -20.55 -1.23
N VAL A 76 8.04 -21.41 -0.63
CA VAL A 76 6.58 -21.42 -0.91
C VAL A 76 5.96 -20.08 -0.52
N LEU A 77 6.27 -19.57 0.68
CA LEU A 77 5.75 -18.28 1.14
C LEU A 77 6.17 -17.14 0.22
N THR A 78 7.45 -17.05 -0.17
CA THR A 78 7.89 -15.94 -1.03
C THR A 78 7.46 -16.07 -2.48
N SER A 79 7.26 -17.29 -3.00
CA SER A 79 7.02 -17.52 -4.43
C SER A 79 5.54 -17.67 -4.78
N TRP A 80 4.68 -17.93 -3.79
CA TRP A 80 3.24 -18.08 -4.00
C TRP A 80 2.43 -17.07 -3.21
N VAL A 81 2.66 -16.99 -1.89
CA VAL A 81 1.82 -16.17 -1.00
C VAL A 81 2.17 -14.70 -1.10
N TRP A 82 3.47 -14.39 -1.04
CA TRP A 82 4.00 -13.03 -1.05
C TRP A 82 4.68 -12.65 -2.36
N ASP A 83 4.44 -13.43 -3.41
CA ASP A 83 4.96 -13.11 -4.73
C ASP A 83 4.38 -11.77 -5.23
N PRO A 84 5.20 -10.91 -5.88
CA PRO A 84 4.76 -9.64 -6.41
C PRO A 84 3.59 -9.73 -7.40
N VAL A 85 3.50 -10.79 -8.20
CA VAL A 85 2.36 -11.01 -9.11
C VAL A 85 1.12 -11.36 -8.30
N THR A 86 1.22 -12.26 -7.31
CA THR A 86 0.09 -12.57 -6.42
C THR A 86 -0.47 -11.31 -5.75
N LEU A 87 0.39 -10.46 -5.18
CA LEU A 87 -0.05 -9.21 -4.55
C LEU A 87 -0.68 -8.24 -5.56
N ARG A 88 -0.17 -8.16 -6.79
CA ARG A 88 -0.78 -7.36 -7.86
C ARG A 88 -2.15 -7.90 -8.29
N ILE A 89 -2.32 -9.22 -8.32
CA ILE A 89 -3.62 -9.85 -8.59
C ILE A 89 -4.61 -9.49 -7.48
N VAL A 90 -4.20 -9.52 -6.20
CA VAL A 90 -5.04 -9.09 -5.08
C VAL A 90 -5.44 -7.62 -5.23
N LEU A 91 -4.52 -6.73 -5.60
CA LEU A 91 -4.84 -5.33 -5.87
C LEU A 91 -5.74 -5.16 -7.11
N GLY A 92 -5.59 -6.00 -8.13
CA GLY A 92 -6.48 -6.05 -9.28
C GLY A 92 -7.90 -6.44 -8.89
N GLY A 93 -8.05 -7.46 -8.05
CA GLY A 93 -9.34 -7.85 -7.46
C GLY A 93 -9.96 -6.72 -6.63
N LEU A 94 -9.16 -6.02 -5.82
CA LEU A 94 -9.60 -4.83 -5.09
C LEU A 94 -10.07 -3.72 -6.04
N ALA A 95 -9.33 -3.45 -7.12
CA ALA A 95 -9.67 -2.43 -8.11
C ALA A 95 -10.98 -2.77 -8.85
N LEU A 96 -11.18 -4.03 -9.24
CA LEU A 96 -12.42 -4.51 -9.84
C LEU A 96 -13.60 -4.38 -8.88
N TRP A 97 -13.40 -4.76 -7.61
CA TRP A 97 -14.41 -4.58 -6.57
C TRP A 97 -14.77 -3.10 -6.36
N LEU A 98 -13.78 -2.20 -6.33
CA LEU A 98 -14.00 -0.76 -6.22
C LEU A 98 -14.76 -0.21 -7.44
N LEU A 99 -14.44 -0.69 -8.65
CA LEU A 99 -15.15 -0.32 -9.88
C LEU A 99 -16.62 -0.76 -9.83
N TRP A 100 -16.87 -2.00 -9.42
CA TRP A 100 -18.23 -2.52 -9.23
C TRP A 100 -19.03 -1.73 -8.18
N ARG A 101 -18.35 -1.20 -7.16
CA ARG A 101 -18.94 -0.32 -6.13
C ARG A 101 -19.11 1.14 -6.59
N GLY A 102 -18.73 1.48 -7.82
CA GLY A 102 -18.79 2.85 -8.36
C GLY A 102 -17.72 3.79 -7.79
N ALA A 103 -16.73 3.28 -7.06
CA ALA A 103 -15.68 4.06 -6.40
C ALA A 103 -14.49 4.34 -7.34
N TRP A 104 -14.78 4.86 -8.54
CA TRP A 104 -13.82 5.00 -9.64
C TRP A 104 -12.56 5.79 -9.27
N ARG A 105 -12.68 6.80 -8.39
CA ARG A 105 -11.55 7.64 -7.94
C ARG A 105 -10.56 6.88 -7.07
N VAL A 106 -11.09 6.01 -6.18
CA VAL A 106 -10.26 5.16 -5.33
C VAL A 106 -9.66 4.03 -6.17
N CYS A 107 -10.43 3.47 -7.11
CA CYS A 107 -9.92 2.50 -8.08
C CYS A 107 -8.74 3.08 -8.88
N ALA A 108 -8.92 4.29 -9.46
CA ALA A 108 -7.86 4.98 -10.19
C ALA A 108 -6.61 5.22 -9.32
N TRP A 109 -6.79 5.59 -8.05
CA TRP A 109 -5.67 5.72 -7.11
C TRP A 109 -4.94 4.39 -6.88
N VAL A 110 -5.67 3.29 -6.64
CA VAL A 110 -5.08 1.94 -6.46
C VAL A 110 -4.27 1.54 -7.69
N VAL A 111 -4.88 1.63 -8.87
CA VAL A 111 -4.25 1.23 -10.15
C VAL A 111 -3.03 2.10 -10.45
N ALA A 112 -3.15 3.43 -10.31
CA ALA A 112 -2.03 4.33 -10.55
C ALA A 112 -0.88 4.09 -9.55
N THR A 113 -1.18 3.90 -8.26
CA THR A 113 -0.15 3.67 -7.23
C THR A 113 0.58 2.35 -7.47
N ALA A 114 -0.15 1.26 -7.75
CA ALA A 114 0.44 -0.03 -8.08
C ALA A 114 1.25 0.03 -9.40
N GLY A 115 0.72 0.75 -10.40
CA GLY A 115 1.34 0.94 -11.71
C GLY A 115 2.63 1.75 -11.67
N VAL A 116 2.74 2.76 -10.79
CA VAL A 116 3.98 3.55 -10.59
C VAL A 116 5.02 2.78 -9.79
N SER A 117 4.60 1.98 -8.80
CA SER A 117 5.51 1.26 -7.90
C SER A 117 6.51 0.35 -8.64
N GLY A 118 6.06 -0.38 -9.66
CA GLY A 118 6.91 -1.32 -10.41
C GLY A 118 8.02 -0.63 -11.21
N PRO A 119 7.68 0.24 -12.17
CA PRO A 119 8.64 0.98 -12.99
C PRO A 119 9.61 1.81 -12.16
N LEU A 120 9.14 2.46 -11.08
CA LEU A 120 10.02 3.24 -10.21
C LEU A 120 11.07 2.35 -9.53
N GLY A 121 10.64 1.22 -8.98
CA GLY A 121 11.56 0.24 -8.37
C GLY A 121 12.59 -0.28 -9.38
N GLN A 122 12.15 -0.58 -10.61
CA GLN A 122 13.05 -1.01 -11.68
C GLN A 122 14.02 0.09 -12.12
N GLY A 123 13.57 1.35 -12.20
CA GLY A 123 14.41 2.49 -12.56
C GLY A 123 15.52 2.73 -11.53
N VAL A 124 15.18 2.74 -10.23
CA VAL A 124 16.17 2.84 -9.14
C VAL A 124 17.13 1.67 -9.21
N LYS A 125 16.62 0.46 -9.47
CA LYS A 125 17.43 -0.73 -9.55
C LYS A 125 18.50 -0.64 -10.63
N GLN A 126 18.13 -0.17 -11.83
CA GLN A 126 19.08 0.04 -12.92
C GLN A 126 20.07 1.17 -12.64
N LEU A 127 19.65 2.22 -11.92
CA LEU A 127 20.52 3.34 -11.56
C LEU A 127 21.62 2.92 -10.57
N VAL A 128 21.28 2.07 -9.61
CA VAL A 128 22.17 1.66 -8.52
C VAL A 128 23.11 0.53 -8.93
N GLY A 129 22.66 -0.41 -9.77
CA GLY A 129 23.55 -1.45 -10.29
C GLY A 129 24.16 -2.40 -9.24
N ARG A 130 23.61 -2.45 -8.02
CA ARG A 130 24.20 -3.23 -6.91
C ARG A 130 24.11 -4.74 -7.15
N ALA A 131 25.23 -5.43 -6.96
CA ALA A 131 25.32 -6.89 -7.00
C ALA A 131 24.62 -7.56 -5.79
N ARG A 132 24.07 -8.75 -6.03
CA ARG A 132 23.41 -9.59 -5.00
C ARG A 132 24.42 -10.28 -4.08
N PRO A 133 23.99 -10.86 -2.97
CA PRO A 133 24.86 -11.70 -2.15
C PRO A 133 25.41 -12.88 -2.95
N GLU A 134 26.74 -12.97 -3.03
CA GLU A 134 27.48 -14.15 -3.49
C GLU A 134 27.91 -14.93 -2.25
N LEU A 135 27.06 -15.85 -1.82
CA LEU A 135 27.33 -16.74 -0.68
C LEU A 135 28.01 -18.01 -1.18
N ALA A 136 28.87 -18.62 -0.35
CA ALA A 136 29.59 -19.84 -0.71
C ALA A 136 28.66 -21.02 -1.02
N GLU A 137 27.52 -21.10 -0.33
CA GLU A 137 26.47 -22.11 -0.52
C GLU A 137 25.08 -21.42 -0.56
N PRO A 138 24.68 -20.86 -1.71
CA PRO A 138 23.38 -20.20 -1.84
C PRO A 138 22.26 -21.24 -1.73
N VAL A 139 21.31 -21.03 -0.82
CA VAL A 139 20.10 -21.88 -0.72
C VAL A 139 19.06 -21.55 -1.79
N SER A 140 19.19 -20.40 -2.46
CA SER A 140 18.31 -19.98 -3.55
C SER A 140 19.04 -18.99 -4.48
N HIS A 141 18.66 -18.97 -5.76
CA HIS A 141 19.23 -18.07 -6.76
C HIS A 141 18.17 -17.13 -7.32
N ALA A 142 18.52 -15.84 -7.41
CA ALA A 142 17.69 -14.84 -8.06
C ALA A 142 18.54 -14.01 -9.04
N PRO A 143 18.18 -13.94 -10.34
CA PRO A 143 18.95 -13.17 -11.30
C PRO A 143 18.80 -11.65 -11.08
N GLY A 144 19.74 -10.90 -11.66
CA GLY A 144 19.71 -9.45 -11.75
C GLY A 144 20.13 -8.70 -10.48
N LEU A 145 19.89 -7.39 -10.47
CA LEU A 145 20.40 -6.45 -9.47
C LEU A 145 19.72 -6.63 -8.09
N ALA A 146 20.36 -6.14 -7.03
CA ALA A 146 19.95 -6.39 -5.64
C ALA A 146 19.09 -5.25 -5.06
N PHE A 147 19.56 -4.01 -5.16
CA PHE A 147 18.93 -2.85 -4.53
C PHE A 147 18.01 -2.10 -5.49
N PRO A 148 16.81 -1.65 -5.06
CA PRO A 148 16.10 -2.10 -3.88
C PRO A 148 15.42 -3.46 -4.13
N SER A 149 14.99 -4.14 -3.05
CA SER A 149 14.25 -5.39 -3.16
C SER A 149 12.84 -5.16 -3.71
N GLY A 150 12.55 -5.72 -4.88
CA GLY A 150 11.24 -5.60 -5.53
C GLY A 150 10.10 -6.33 -4.80
N HIS A 151 10.40 -7.46 -4.13
CA HIS A 151 9.43 -8.14 -3.27
C HIS A 151 9.08 -7.28 -2.05
N ALA A 152 10.09 -6.77 -1.36
CA ALA A 152 9.90 -5.90 -0.20
C ALA A 152 9.11 -4.62 -0.58
N MET A 153 9.48 -3.99 -1.70
CA MET A 153 8.77 -2.82 -2.20
C MET A 153 7.30 -3.12 -2.55
N THR A 154 7.04 -4.22 -3.27
CA THR A 154 5.67 -4.60 -3.65
C THR A 154 4.83 -4.95 -2.42
N ALA A 155 5.40 -5.62 -1.43
CA ALA A 155 4.72 -5.91 -0.17
C ALA A 155 4.36 -4.62 0.57
N ALA A 156 5.33 -3.73 0.79
CA ALA A 156 5.10 -2.47 1.48
C ALA A 156 4.05 -1.60 0.79
N SER A 157 4.12 -1.46 -0.55
CA SER A 157 3.15 -0.66 -1.29
C SER A 157 1.76 -1.30 -1.33
N SER A 158 1.67 -2.62 -1.55
CA SER A 158 0.38 -3.32 -1.64
C SER A 158 -0.35 -3.35 -0.31
N PHE A 159 0.34 -3.66 0.79
CA PHE A 159 -0.29 -3.62 2.12
C PHE A 159 -0.60 -2.19 2.57
N GLY A 160 0.22 -1.20 2.19
CA GLY A 160 -0.10 0.22 2.40
C GLY A 160 -1.39 0.64 1.69
N ILE A 161 -1.57 0.22 0.43
CA ILE A 161 -2.80 0.42 -0.34
C ILE A 161 -3.99 -0.24 0.35
N LEU A 162 -3.88 -1.52 0.70
CA LEU A 162 -4.93 -2.29 1.37
C LEU A 162 -5.36 -1.63 2.69
N LEU A 163 -4.40 -1.19 3.50
CA LEU A 163 -4.68 -0.49 4.76
C LEU A 163 -5.44 0.81 4.51
N LEU A 164 -4.98 1.65 3.57
CA LEU A 164 -5.62 2.94 3.30
C LEU A 164 -7.05 2.81 2.74
N VAL A 165 -7.32 1.76 1.97
CA VAL A 165 -8.64 1.51 1.35
C VAL A 165 -9.59 0.80 2.31
N LEU A 166 -9.13 -0.23 3.02
CA LEU A 166 -10.00 -1.13 3.78
C LEU A 166 -10.19 -0.68 5.24
N LEU A 167 -9.20 -0.07 5.90
CA LEU A 167 -9.34 0.34 7.31
C LEU A 167 -10.59 1.19 7.60
N PRO A 168 -10.97 2.17 6.75
CA PRO A 168 -12.18 2.97 6.98
C PRO A 168 -13.47 2.14 6.97
N LEU A 169 -13.48 0.99 6.28
CA LEU A 169 -14.64 0.13 6.08
C LEU A 169 -14.81 -0.92 7.18
N LEU A 170 -13.75 -1.16 7.97
CA LEU A 170 -13.69 -2.26 8.94
C LEU A 170 -14.10 -1.82 10.35
N LYS A 171 -14.72 -2.75 11.10
CA LYS A 171 -14.94 -2.64 12.55
C LYS A 171 -13.60 -2.79 13.30
N ARG A 172 -13.55 -2.35 14.56
CA ARG A 172 -12.30 -2.27 15.38
C ARG A 172 -11.47 -3.56 15.39
N VAL A 173 -12.08 -4.73 15.59
CA VAL A 173 -11.37 -6.02 15.62
C VAL A 173 -10.70 -6.30 14.26
N TRP A 174 -11.44 -6.14 13.17
CA TRP A 174 -10.93 -6.37 11.82
C TRP A 174 -9.84 -5.38 11.39
N ARG A 175 -9.84 -4.16 11.97
CA ARG A 175 -8.72 -3.21 11.78
C ARG A 175 -7.42 -3.74 12.38
N VAL A 176 -7.49 -4.30 13.59
CA VAL A 176 -6.31 -4.90 14.24
C VAL A 176 -5.82 -6.09 13.42
N VAL A 177 -6.73 -6.98 13.00
CA VAL A 177 -6.38 -8.12 12.15
C VAL A 177 -5.68 -7.68 10.86
N LEU A 178 -6.23 -6.67 10.16
CA LEU A 178 -5.62 -6.18 8.92
C LEU A 178 -4.23 -5.59 9.17
N TRP A 179 -4.02 -4.85 10.27
CA TRP A 179 -2.70 -4.35 10.64
C TRP A 179 -1.71 -5.46 10.93
N VAL A 180 -2.11 -6.47 11.71
CA VAL A 180 -1.26 -7.61 12.04
C VAL A 180 -0.88 -8.36 10.75
N LEU A 181 -1.85 -8.65 9.88
CA LEU A 181 -1.58 -9.31 8.60
C LEU A 181 -0.64 -8.51 7.71
N ALA A 182 -0.82 -7.19 7.64
CA ALA A 182 0.06 -6.31 6.87
C ALA A 182 1.49 -6.31 7.43
N VAL A 183 1.66 -6.13 8.73
CA VAL A 183 2.99 -6.09 9.37
C VAL A 183 3.69 -7.45 9.24
N VAL A 184 3.01 -8.54 9.58
CA VAL A 184 3.56 -9.90 9.47
C VAL A 184 3.95 -10.20 8.04
N SER A 185 3.14 -9.81 7.05
CA SER A 185 3.47 -10.05 5.65
C SER A 185 4.65 -9.21 5.18
N VAL A 186 4.68 -7.90 5.47
CA VAL A 186 5.78 -7.02 5.06
C VAL A 186 7.11 -7.45 5.68
N VAL A 187 7.11 -7.76 6.97
CA VAL A 187 8.29 -8.25 7.70
C VAL A 187 8.67 -9.64 7.22
N GLY A 188 7.70 -10.53 7.04
CA GLY A 188 7.89 -11.90 6.57
C GLY A 188 8.53 -11.96 5.18
N VAL A 189 8.10 -11.08 4.25
CA VAL A 189 8.76 -10.91 2.95
C VAL A 189 10.20 -10.47 3.12
N GLY A 190 10.47 -9.47 3.96
CA GLY A 190 11.83 -9.04 4.21
C GLY A 190 12.71 -10.17 4.73
N PHE A 191 12.19 -10.92 5.70
CA PHE A 191 12.87 -12.06 6.29
C PHE A 191 13.18 -13.14 5.26
N THR A 192 12.21 -13.58 4.45
CA THR A 192 12.44 -14.64 3.45
C THR A 192 13.52 -14.21 2.45
N ARG A 193 13.55 -12.94 2.02
CA ARG A 193 14.54 -12.46 1.05
C ARG A 193 15.97 -12.46 1.60
N VAL A 194 16.16 -12.20 2.89
CA VAL A 194 17.50 -12.24 3.51
C VAL A 194 17.87 -13.66 3.90
N ALA A 195 16.94 -14.44 4.47
CA ALA A 195 17.17 -15.81 4.90
C ALA A 195 17.53 -16.74 3.73
N LEU A 196 16.88 -16.56 2.58
CA LEU A 196 17.21 -17.30 1.35
C LEU A 196 18.50 -16.80 0.68
N GLY A 197 19.18 -15.79 1.23
CA GLY A 197 20.46 -15.30 0.73
C GLY A 197 20.39 -14.50 -0.58
N VAL A 198 19.20 -14.06 -0.99
CA VAL A 198 18.97 -13.41 -2.31
C VAL A 198 19.00 -11.89 -2.26
N HIS A 199 18.99 -11.29 -1.06
CA HIS A 199 19.06 -9.85 -0.84
C HIS A 199 19.81 -9.51 0.46
N TRP A 200 20.40 -8.31 0.48
CA TRP A 200 20.93 -7.69 1.68
C TRP A 200 19.81 -7.08 2.54
N VAL A 201 20.05 -6.88 3.83
CA VAL A 201 19.08 -6.22 4.74
C VAL A 201 18.76 -4.81 4.24
N SER A 202 19.78 -4.07 3.80
CA SER A 202 19.61 -2.74 3.22
C SER A 202 18.78 -2.73 1.92
N ASP A 203 18.80 -3.78 1.10
CA ASP A 203 17.94 -3.87 -0.08
C ASP A 203 16.45 -3.97 0.31
N VAL A 204 16.16 -4.73 1.37
CA VAL A 204 14.81 -4.89 1.93
C VAL A 204 14.31 -3.58 2.51
N LEU A 205 15.13 -2.92 3.35
CA LEU A 205 14.80 -1.62 3.92
C LEU A 205 14.58 -0.56 2.84
N GLY A 206 15.45 -0.53 1.81
CA GLY A 206 15.29 0.34 0.65
C GLY A 206 13.99 0.09 -0.09
N GLY A 207 13.62 -1.19 -0.28
CA GLY A 207 12.34 -1.57 -0.87
C GLY A 207 11.15 -1.09 -0.05
N TRP A 208 11.14 -1.31 1.26
CA TRP A 208 10.06 -0.85 2.15
C TRP A 208 9.91 0.67 2.11
N LEU A 209 11.00 1.41 2.27
CA LEU A 209 10.99 2.87 2.28
C LEU A 209 10.48 3.45 0.96
N LEU A 210 10.95 2.92 -0.18
CA LEU A 210 10.51 3.37 -1.50
C LEU A 210 9.02 3.03 -1.74
N GLY A 211 8.57 1.85 -1.32
CA GLY A 211 7.16 1.45 -1.40
C GLY A 211 6.24 2.37 -0.57
N ILE A 212 6.66 2.70 0.67
CA ILE A 212 5.95 3.64 1.54
C ILE A 212 5.92 5.04 0.93
N ALA A 213 7.05 5.52 0.40
CA ALA A 213 7.14 6.83 -0.25
C ALA A 213 6.21 6.94 -1.45
N VAL A 214 6.12 5.90 -2.30
CA VAL A 214 5.18 5.86 -3.43
C VAL A 214 3.73 5.96 -2.95
N VAL A 215 3.33 5.15 -1.96
CA VAL A 215 1.96 5.19 -1.43
C VAL A 215 1.63 6.55 -0.83
N ALA A 216 2.54 7.12 -0.03
CA ALA A 216 2.35 8.43 0.59
C ALA A 216 2.30 9.56 -0.46
N GLY A 217 3.20 9.53 -1.45
CA GLY A 217 3.23 10.50 -2.55
C GLY A 217 1.96 10.45 -3.40
N MET A 218 1.51 9.25 -3.76
CA MET A 218 0.27 9.08 -4.50
C MET A 218 -0.96 9.45 -3.66
N ALA A 219 -0.92 9.21 -2.34
CA ALA A 219 -1.96 9.69 -1.45
C ALA A 219 -2.02 11.23 -1.46
N VAL A 220 -0.90 11.94 -1.31
CA VAL A 220 -0.84 13.41 -1.38
C VAL A 220 -1.34 13.92 -2.73
N LEU A 221 -0.93 13.28 -3.83
CA LEU A 221 -1.32 13.68 -5.19
C LEU A 221 -2.83 13.55 -5.42
N PHE A 222 -3.44 12.44 -4.99
CA PHE A 222 -4.87 12.20 -5.19
C PHE A 222 -5.76 12.83 -4.12
N ASP A 223 -5.26 13.15 -2.93
CA ASP A 223 -6.05 13.85 -1.90
C ASP A 223 -6.42 15.27 -2.34
N ARG A 224 -5.64 15.88 -3.24
CA ARG A 224 -6.02 17.13 -3.93
C ARG A 224 -7.25 16.99 -4.84
N GLY A 225 -7.60 15.76 -5.24
CA GLY A 225 -8.82 15.46 -5.97
C GLY A 225 -9.97 14.96 -5.08
N ARG A 226 -9.69 14.17 -4.03
CA ARG A 226 -10.67 13.34 -3.30
C ARG A 226 -11.96 14.02 -2.80
N PHE A 227 -12.00 15.34 -2.62
CA PHE A 227 -13.14 16.05 -2.02
C PHE A 227 -14.23 16.53 -2.99
N ALA A 228 -14.05 16.40 -4.30
CA ALA A 228 -15.12 16.75 -5.25
C ALA A 228 -16.30 15.75 -5.25
N ASP A 229 -16.07 14.46 -4.95
CA ASP A 229 -17.09 13.41 -5.11
C ASP A 229 -17.07 12.37 -3.98
N GLY A 230 -17.68 12.71 -2.86
CA GLY A 230 -17.82 11.86 -1.66
C GLY A 230 -18.85 10.72 -1.81
N ARG A 231 -18.65 9.78 -2.73
CA ARG A 231 -19.56 8.63 -2.92
C ARG A 231 -18.97 7.29 -2.50
N LEU A 232 -18.66 7.14 -1.21
CA LEU A 232 -18.48 5.81 -0.59
C LEU A 232 -19.52 5.50 0.50
N GLY A 233 -20.57 6.32 0.61
CA GLY A 233 -21.52 6.27 1.74
C GLY A 233 -22.99 6.03 1.42
N ARG A 234 -23.43 5.84 0.16
CA ARG A 234 -24.85 5.57 -0.12
C ARG A 234 -25.05 4.24 -0.86
N PRO A 235 -25.69 3.23 -0.24
CA PRO A 235 -26.20 2.11 -1.00
C PRO A 235 -27.24 2.64 -2.01
N ALA A 236 -27.06 2.28 -3.28
CA ALA A 236 -28.00 2.60 -4.34
C ALA A 236 -29.25 1.74 -4.20
N ARG A 237 -30.16 2.10 -3.29
CA ARG A 237 -31.57 1.68 -3.29
C ARG A 237 -32.40 2.73 -2.57
N GLU A 238 -33.12 3.54 -3.34
CA GLU A 238 -34.52 3.95 -3.15
C GLU A 238 -34.84 5.08 -4.15
N HIS A 239 -35.07 4.70 -5.41
CA HIS A 239 -35.65 5.59 -6.42
C HIS A 239 -36.76 4.89 -7.19
N GLU A 240 -37.58 4.11 -6.48
CA GLU A 240 -38.80 3.47 -7.02
C GLU A 240 -39.95 3.45 -5.99
N ARG A 241 -40.09 4.50 -5.18
CA ARG A 241 -41.32 4.75 -4.39
C ARG A 241 -41.68 6.23 -4.44
N GLY A 242 -42.12 6.67 -5.61
CA GLY A 242 -42.51 8.07 -5.82
C GLY A 242 -43.34 8.23 -7.09
N GLY A 243 -44.37 7.41 -7.27
CA GLY A 243 -45.22 7.52 -8.44
C GLY A 243 -46.27 6.43 -8.54
N GLN A 244 -47.30 6.51 -7.70
CA GLN A 244 -48.69 6.10 -7.97
C GLN A 244 -49.42 5.92 -6.63
N GLY A 245 -50.37 6.81 -6.35
CA GLY A 245 -51.21 6.70 -5.15
C GLY A 245 -51.84 8.02 -4.69
N ALA A 246 -52.43 8.80 -5.60
CA ALA A 246 -53.34 9.89 -5.24
C ALA A 246 -54.58 9.81 -6.15
N VAL A 247 -55.50 8.91 -5.79
CA VAL A 247 -56.87 8.90 -6.33
C VAL A 247 -57.79 9.37 -5.22
N THR A 248 -58.11 10.67 -5.31
CA THR A 248 -59.34 11.37 -4.92
C THR A 248 -60.25 10.75 -3.84
N ALA A 249 -60.34 11.44 -2.71
CA ALA A 249 -61.46 11.36 -1.78
C ALA A 249 -62.59 12.30 -2.21
N HIS A 250 -63.79 11.75 -2.42
CA HIS A 250 -65.05 12.51 -2.33
C HIS A 250 -66.11 11.58 -1.73
N HIS A 251 -66.45 11.79 -0.46
CA HIS A 251 -67.68 11.26 0.11
C HIS A 251 -68.39 12.39 0.87
N VAL A 252 -69.50 12.84 0.30
CA VAL A 252 -70.49 13.74 0.90
C VAL A 252 -71.71 12.89 1.21
N ILE A 253 -72.21 12.95 2.45
CA ILE A 253 -73.55 12.51 2.83
C ILE A 253 -74.18 13.65 3.64
N PRO A 254 -75.41 14.11 3.33
CA PRO A 254 -76.18 14.97 4.21
C PRO A 254 -77.10 14.12 5.12
N ALA A 255 -77.30 14.57 6.36
CA ALA A 255 -78.29 14.02 7.28
C ALA A 255 -79.66 14.75 7.10
N PRO A 256 -80.80 14.08 7.35
CA PRO A 256 -82.12 14.70 7.34
C PRO A 256 -82.39 15.57 8.58
#